data_AF-A0A662H2C9-F1
#
_entry.id   AF-A0A662H2C9-F1
#
_cell.length_a   1.000
_cell.length_b   1.000
_cell.length_c   1.000
_cell.angle_alpha   90.00
_cell.angle_beta   90.00
_cell.angle_gamma   90.00
#
_symmetry.space_group_name_H-M   'P 1'
#
loop_
_entity.id
_entity.type
_entity.pdbx_description
1 polymer ?
#
loop_
_entity_poly.entity_id
_entity_poly.type
_entity_poly.pdbx_seq_one_letter_code
_entity_poly.pdbx_strand_id
1 'polypeptide(L)'
;MPGTPLRKLPYIDVLVVAEKHTVAKAIANILAEGRIFREYIYGVPAYFFSRKNRLWCCLGLKGHLLDFDFEEAYNSWKQVDPRTLFFVDPVKVIRPENLRYVHALQTLGRRAREVILALDADVEGEAIAFEVVEIVKRVNPHATFKRAWFSALTREDILTAFENLRKPNPLFANKVFSRMIIDLTIGAAFTRLLTLAVERNRFKLPRGMFLSYGPCQSPVLFLVVKRALERENFQKKKYYTLIALIEKEGIVYKAEYTGEKIYDKEKAEKLYKELSREKEAEVVQAKYSKVSVKPPIPLNTIDLERDCSKFLDIRAKETLSLAEKLYQHGLISYPRTETTIYPPTLNLRKIASLFSSHPIYGPYVSSQILLKPVIVPTKGRDDDKAHPPIYPIKSVQLDYVRKTLGGKACKIYDYVVRRFLATLSDPA
;
A
#
# COMPACT_ATOMS: atom_id res chain seq x y z
N MET A 1 36.56 9.40 4.46
CA MET A 1 37.43 8.49 5.24
C MET A 1 37.86 7.36 4.32
N PRO A 2 39.17 7.08 4.19
CA PRO A 2 39.65 5.94 3.41
C PRO A 2 39.08 4.66 4.04
N GLY A 3 38.47 3.81 3.22
CA GLY A 3 37.78 2.61 3.67
C GLY A 3 38.71 1.68 4.44
N THR A 4 38.24 1.19 5.58
CA THR A 4 38.85 0.09 6.33
C THR A 4 39.23 -1.02 5.33
N PRO A 5 40.47 -1.54 5.35
CA PRO A 5 40.83 -2.65 4.48
C PRO A 5 39.85 -3.79 4.78
N LEU A 6 39.09 -4.20 3.76
CA LEU A 6 38.16 -5.32 3.86
C LEU A 6 38.96 -6.50 4.43
N ARG A 7 38.70 -6.87 5.70
CA ARG A 7 39.09 -8.20 6.22
C ARG A 7 38.71 -9.21 5.14
N LYS A 8 39.54 -10.22 4.89
CA LYS A 8 39.25 -11.25 3.87
C LYS A 8 37.88 -11.85 4.18
N LEU A 9 36.84 -11.35 3.51
CA LEU A 9 35.47 -11.81 3.68
C LEU A 9 35.44 -13.29 3.28
N PRO A 10 34.77 -14.16 4.04
CA PRO A 10 34.66 -15.56 3.68
C PRO A 10 33.91 -15.74 2.34
N TYR A 11 34.11 -16.88 1.69
CA TYR A 11 33.22 -17.29 0.61
C TYR A 11 31.84 -17.59 1.19
N ILE A 12 30.79 -17.15 0.49
CA ILE A 12 29.41 -17.22 0.95
C ILE A 12 28.72 -18.31 0.11
N ASP A 13 28.17 -19.32 0.78
CA ASP A 13 27.42 -20.35 0.08
C ASP A 13 26.08 -19.84 -0.43
N VAL A 14 25.42 -18.98 0.36
CA VAL A 14 24.11 -18.39 0.04
C VAL A 14 24.06 -16.91 0.45
N LEU A 15 23.89 -16.03 -0.53
CA LEU A 15 23.59 -14.61 -0.32
C LEU A 15 22.08 -14.39 -0.43
N VAL A 16 21.44 -14.00 0.66
CA VAL A 16 20.03 -13.60 0.67
C VAL A 16 19.96 -12.07 0.56
N VAL A 17 19.24 -11.57 -0.43
CA VAL A 17 19.06 -10.13 -0.66
C VAL A 17 17.60 -9.75 -0.40
N ALA A 18 17.35 -8.89 0.57
CA ALA A 18 16.03 -8.38 0.90
C ALA A 18 15.88 -6.90 0.57
N GLU A 19 14.66 -6.41 0.40
CA GLU A 19 14.41 -5.04 -0.07
C GLU A 19 14.87 -3.97 0.94
N LYS A 20 14.79 -4.30 2.24
CA LYS A 20 15.10 -3.40 3.34
C LYS A 20 15.94 -4.10 4.41
N HIS A 21 16.73 -3.33 5.14
CA HIS A 21 17.56 -3.81 6.25
C HIS A 21 16.80 -4.57 7.33
N THR A 22 15.63 -4.05 7.73
CA THR A 22 14.78 -4.65 8.77
C THR A 22 14.30 -6.05 8.36
N VAL A 23 13.94 -6.21 7.09
CA VAL A 23 13.53 -7.50 6.50
C VAL A 23 14.73 -8.47 6.47
N ALA A 24 15.90 -8.03 6.01
CA ALA A 24 17.11 -8.87 6.01
C ALA A 24 17.46 -9.38 7.41
N LYS A 25 17.35 -8.51 8.43
CA LYS A 25 17.56 -8.87 9.84
C LYS A 25 16.53 -9.89 10.33
N ALA A 26 15.26 -9.69 10.01
CA ALA A 26 14.19 -10.61 10.41
C ALA A 26 14.39 -11.99 9.78
N ILE A 27 14.70 -12.05 8.49
CA ILE A 27 15.02 -13.31 7.79
C ILE A 27 16.24 -13.98 8.44
N ALA A 28 17.33 -13.25 8.68
CA ALA A 28 18.51 -13.82 9.35
C ALA A 28 18.15 -14.42 10.72
N ASN A 29 17.37 -13.70 11.55
CA ASN A 29 16.92 -14.18 12.86
C ASN A 29 16.04 -15.44 12.79
N ILE A 30 15.24 -15.59 11.73
CA ILE A 30 14.36 -16.76 11.56
C ILE A 30 15.16 -17.97 11.08
N LEU A 31 16.09 -17.76 10.14
CA LEU A 31 16.80 -18.84 9.44
C LEU A 31 18.09 -19.30 10.12
N ALA A 32 18.70 -18.50 10.99
CA ALA A 32 19.98 -18.84 11.60
C ALA A 32 19.89 -20.06 12.52
N GLU A 33 20.83 -20.98 12.33
CA GLU A 33 21.09 -22.11 13.24
C GLU A 33 22.29 -21.73 14.13
N GLY A 34 22.04 -20.87 15.12
CA GLY A 34 23.06 -20.42 16.08
C GLY A 34 23.29 -18.90 16.06
N ARG A 35 24.54 -18.48 16.27
CA ARG A 35 24.90 -17.06 16.38
C ARG A 35 24.89 -16.36 15.03
N ILE A 36 24.39 -15.13 15.02
CA ILE A 36 24.44 -14.22 13.88
C ILE A 36 25.58 -13.23 14.09
N PHE A 37 26.47 -13.13 13.12
CA PHE A 37 27.52 -12.13 13.07
C PHE A 37 27.09 -10.97 12.17
N ARG A 38 27.26 -9.73 12.62
CA ARG A 38 26.94 -8.53 11.83
C ARG A 38 28.22 -7.84 11.40
N GLU A 39 28.34 -7.57 10.12
CA GLU A 39 29.45 -6.80 9.53
C GLU A 39 28.90 -5.63 8.71
N TYR A 40 29.72 -4.60 8.46
CA TYR A 40 29.34 -3.45 7.64
C TYR A 40 30.17 -3.42 6.37
N ILE A 41 29.50 -3.62 5.23
CA ILE A 41 30.11 -3.62 3.90
C ILE A 41 29.73 -2.31 3.21
N TYR A 42 30.68 -1.40 3.00
CA TYR A 42 30.41 -0.02 2.56
C TYR A 42 29.37 0.73 3.44
N GLY A 43 29.39 0.45 4.75
CA GLY A 43 28.43 1.01 5.70
C GLY A 43 27.03 0.39 5.61
N VAL A 44 26.84 -0.65 4.79
CA VAL A 44 25.61 -1.44 4.73
C VAL A 44 25.74 -2.66 5.65
N PRO A 45 24.83 -2.83 6.63
CA PRO A 45 24.86 -3.99 7.52
C PRO A 45 24.53 -5.30 6.77
N ALA A 46 25.42 -6.27 6.89
CA ALA A 46 25.29 -7.64 6.40
C ALA A 46 25.29 -8.63 7.58
N TYR A 47 24.46 -9.67 7.50
CA TYR A 47 24.22 -10.62 8.58
C TYR A 47 24.67 -12.02 8.19
N PHE A 48 25.78 -12.48 8.76
CA PHE A 48 26.36 -13.79 8.51
C PHE A 48 25.90 -14.81 9.55
N PHE A 49 25.55 -16.01 9.10
CA PHE A 49 25.13 -17.10 9.98
C PHE A 49 25.34 -18.47 9.32
N SER A 50 25.39 -19.52 10.13
CA SER A 50 25.39 -20.90 9.64
C SER A 50 23.96 -21.41 9.49
N ARG A 51 23.70 -22.17 8.43
CA ARG A 51 22.48 -22.95 8.25
C ARG A 51 22.76 -24.17 7.37
N LYS A 52 22.39 -25.37 7.83
CA LYS A 52 22.66 -26.64 7.14
C LYS A 52 24.15 -26.80 6.75
N ASN A 53 25.05 -26.47 7.67
CA ASN A 53 26.51 -26.48 7.47
C ASN A 53 27.03 -25.62 6.30
N ARG A 54 26.23 -24.63 5.85
CA ARG A 54 26.60 -23.64 4.84
C ARG A 54 26.71 -22.26 5.47
N LEU A 55 27.58 -21.40 4.95
CA LEU A 55 27.66 -19.99 5.36
C LEU A 55 26.66 -19.15 4.56
N TRP A 56 25.72 -18.53 5.27
CA TRP A 56 24.70 -17.66 4.71
C TRP A 56 25.01 -16.21 5.07
N CYS A 57 24.61 -15.29 4.19
CA CYS A 57 24.67 -13.85 4.44
C CYS A 57 23.35 -13.20 4.02
N CYS A 58 22.67 -12.48 4.91
CA CYS A 58 21.54 -11.62 4.55
C CYS A 58 21.99 -10.16 4.38
N LEU A 59 21.65 -9.55 3.25
CA LEU A 59 21.86 -8.14 2.94
C LEU A 59 20.51 -7.47 2.69
N GLY A 60 20.31 -6.27 3.27
CA GLY A 60 19.13 -5.45 2.98
C GLY A 60 19.48 -4.28 2.07
N LEU A 61 18.63 -4.01 1.08
CA LEU A 61 18.74 -2.90 0.16
C LEU A 61 17.99 -1.65 0.68
N LYS A 62 17.74 -0.69 -0.23
CA LYS A 62 16.94 0.51 -0.01
C LYS A 62 16.04 0.76 -1.22
N GLY A 63 15.18 -0.22 -1.52
CA GLY A 63 14.34 -0.21 -2.73
C GLY A 63 15.17 -0.34 -4.02
N HIS A 64 14.68 0.25 -5.11
CA HIS A 64 15.36 0.31 -6.41
C HIS A 64 16.78 0.88 -6.32
N LEU A 65 17.74 0.14 -6.86
CA LEU A 65 19.15 0.52 -6.98
C LEU A 65 19.42 1.25 -8.30
N LEU A 66 18.65 0.95 -9.33
CA LEU A 66 18.76 1.52 -10.66
C LEU A 66 17.55 2.43 -10.98
N ASP A 67 17.72 3.27 -11.99
CA ASP A 67 16.65 4.02 -12.63
C ASP A 67 16.82 3.97 -14.15
N PHE A 68 15.87 4.52 -14.89
CA PHE A 68 16.02 4.81 -16.31
C PHE A 68 16.23 6.30 -16.53
N ASP A 69 17.15 6.65 -17.43
CA ASP A 69 17.36 8.03 -17.89
C ASP A 69 17.78 8.02 -19.36
N PHE A 70 17.72 9.17 -20.02
CA PHE A 70 18.31 9.32 -21.34
C PHE A 70 19.82 9.52 -21.24
N GLU A 71 20.55 9.17 -22.31
CA GLU A 71 21.98 9.49 -22.39
C GLU A 71 22.22 11.00 -22.31
N GLU A 72 23.42 11.39 -21.85
CA GLU A 72 23.77 12.79 -21.58
C GLU A 72 23.53 13.73 -22.78
N ALA A 73 23.71 13.22 -24.00
CA ALA A 73 23.43 13.94 -25.24
C ALA A 73 21.98 14.46 -25.35
N TYR A 74 21.02 13.81 -24.68
CA TYR A 74 19.59 14.15 -24.73
C TYR A 74 19.12 15.00 -23.55
N ASN A 75 20.01 15.38 -22.63
CA ASN A 75 19.64 16.11 -21.40
C ASN A 75 19.42 17.61 -21.62
N SER A 76 19.83 18.16 -22.75
CA SER A 76 19.64 19.59 -23.05
C SER A 76 18.23 19.90 -23.57
N TRP A 77 17.39 20.49 -22.71
CA TRP A 77 15.98 20.78 -23.05
C TRP A 77 15.84 21.76 -24.22
N LYS A 78 16.79 22.69 -24.39
CA LYS A 78 16.72 23.73 -25.43
C LYS A 78 17.26 23.26 -26.77
N GLN A 79 18.15 22.27 -26.78
CA GLN A 79 18.83 21.80 -28.00
C GLN A 79 18.18 20.55 -28.58
N VAL A 80 17.45 19.79 -27.76
CA VAL A 80 16.82 18.53 -28.17
C VAL A 80 15.33 18.77 -28.37
N ASP A 81 14.83 18.47 -29.58
CA ASP A 81 13.39 18.42 -29.84
C ASP A 81 12.76 17.38 -28.90
N PRO A 82 11.78 17.75 -28.06
CA PRO A 82 11.10 16.80 -27.17
C PRO A 82 10.54 15.57 -27.87
N ARG A 83 10.17 15.68 -29.17
CA ARG A 83 9.69 14.56 -29.98
C ARG A 83 10.74 13.45 -30.14
N THR A 84 12.02 13.80 -30.17
CA THR A 84 13.12 12.84 -30.32
C THR A 84 13.15 11.80 -29.20
N LEU A 85 12.69 12.17 -27.99
CA LEU A 85 12.69 11.27 -26.83
C LEU A 85 11.78 10.02 -27.01
N PHE A 86 10.82 10.05 -27.95
CA PHE A 86 10.01 8.88 -28.29
C PHE A 86 10.75 7.83 -29.12
N PHE A 87 11.89 8.18 -29.71
CA PHE A 87 12.65 7.34 -30.63
C PHE A 87 14.03 6.96 -30.09
N VAL A 88 14.29 7.24 -28.82
CA VAL A 88 15.54 6.93 -28.13
C VAL A 88 15.22 6.03 -26.95
N ASP A 89 15.93 4.93 -26.83
CA ASP A 89 15.78 4.00 -25.71
C ASP A 89 16.47 4.55 -24.46
N PRO A 90 15.76 4.70 -23.32
CA PRO A 90 16.38 5.05 -22.06
C PRO A 90 17.38 3.99 -21.59
N VAL A 91 18.46 4.43 -20.97
CA VAL A 91 19.50 3.58 -20.38
C VAL A 91 19.30 3.44 -18.89
N LYS A 92 19.76 2.31 -18.33
CA LYS A 92 19.76 2.11 -16.88
C LYS A 92 20.92 2.87 -16.23
N VAL A 93 20.61 3.67 -15.22
CA VAL A 93 21.58 4.43 -14.43
C VAL A 93 21.54 4.03 -12.96
N ILE A 94 22.67 4.12 -12.26
CA ILE A 94 22.70 3.86 -10.82
C ILE A 94 22.15 5.08 -10.09
N ARG A 95 21.23 4.87 -9.14
CA ARG A 95 20.77 5.94 -8.25
C ARG A 95 21.93 6.40 -7.35
N PRO A 96 22.34 7.68 -7.39
CA PRO A 96 23.52 8.15 -6.65
C PRO A 96 23.48 7.87 -5.15
N GLU A 97 22.30 7.99 -4.53
CA GLU A 97 22.08 7.73 -3.11
C GLU A 97 22.21 6.25 -2.71
N ASN A 98 22.20 5.35 -3.70
CA ASN A 98 22.24 3.90 -3.51
C ASN A 98 23.58 3.26 -3.92
N LEU A 99 24.58 4.06 -4.33
CA LEU A 99 25.89 3.58 -4.77
C LEU A 99 26.57 2.65 -3.76
N ARG A 100 26.47 2.94 -2.46
CA ARG A 100 27.01 2.07 -1.40
C ARG A 100 26.38 0.68 -1.37
N TYR A 101 25.10 0.55 -1.69
CA TYR A 101 24.41 -0.75 -1.73
C TYR A 101 24.84 -1.53 -2.96
N VAL A 102 25.06 -0.87 -4.10
CA VAL A 102 25.62 -1.49 -5.30
C VAL A 102 27.01 -2.06 -5.01
N HIS A 103 27.90 -1.29 -4.38
CA HIS A 103 29.24 -1.77 -4.02
C HIS A 103 29.21 -2.92 -3.01
N ALA A 104 28.34 -2.85 -2.00
CA ALA A 104 28.16 -3.93 -1.04
C ALA A 104 27.65 -5.22 -1.72
N LEU A 105 26.66 -5.09 -2.59
CA LEU A 105 26.09 -6.19 -3.35
C LEU A 105 27.11 -6.82 -4.30
N GLN A 106 27.91 -6.01 -5.01
CA GLN A 106 28.99 -6.51 -5.86
C GLN A 106 30.06 -7.25 -5.05
N THR A 107 30.42 -6.73 -3.88
CA THR A 107 31.44 -7.35 -3.02
C THR A 107 31.01 -8.70 -2.49
N LEU A 108 29.78 -8.81 -2.01
CA LEU A 108 29.21 -10.06 -1.50
C LEU A 108 28.85 -11.01 -2.65
N GLY A 109 28.28 -10.50 -3.74
CA GLY A 109 27.89 -11.27 -4.92
C GLY A 109 29.07 -11.94 -5.63
N ARG A 110 30.25 -11.28 -5.66
CA ARG A 110 31.50 -11.89 -6.16
C ARG A 110 31.90 -13.14 -5.37
N ARG A 111 31.53 -13.22 -4.09
CA ARG A 111 31.87 -14.33 -3.18
C ARG A 111 30.72 -15.31 -2.97
N ALA A 112 29.56 -15.08 -3.59
CA ALA A 112 28.35 -15.89 -3.40
C ALA A 112 28.24 -17.01 -4.43
N ARG A 113 27.98 -18.24 -4.01
CA ARG A 113 27.67 -19.37 -4.90
C ARG A 113 26.22 -19.33 -5.39
N GLU A 114 25.30 -19.01 -4.49
CA GLU A 114 23.86 -18.96 -4.72
C GLU A 114 23.31 -17.63 -4.17
N VAL A 115 22.40 -16.99 -4.91
CA VAL A 115 21.72 -15.77 -4.52
C VAL A 115 20.22 -16.02 -4.39
N ILE A 116 19.68 -15.81 -3.20
CA ILE A 116 18.24 -15.89 -2.92
C ILE A 116 17.68 -14.47 -2.84
N LEU A 117 16.77 -14.17 -3.75
CA LEU A 117 16.05 -12.92 -3.87
C LEU A 117 14.84 -12.98 -2.92
N ALA A 118 14.91 -12.25 -1.81
CA ALA A 118 13.90 -12.16 -0.76
C ALA A 118 13.33 -10.74 -0.65
N LEU A 119 13.05 -10.13 -1.81
CA LEU A 119 12.38 -8.85 -1.97
C LEU A 119 10.87 -8.99 -1.67
N ASP A 120 10.15 -7.89 -1.48
CA ASP A 120 8.71 -7.97 -1.26
C ASP A 120 8.00 -8.65 -2.44
N ALA A 121 6.92 -9.39 -2.17
CA ALA A 121 6.31 -10.33 -3.12
C ALA A 121 5.31 -9.66 -4.08
N ASP A 122 5.71 -8.54 -4.68
CA ASP A 122 4.94 -7.81 -5.68
C ASP A 122 5.76 -7.60 -6.97
N VAL A 123 5.18 -6.88 -7.94
CA VAL A 123 5.85 -6.61 -9.23
C VAL A 123 7.05 -5.68 -9.07
N GLU A 124 7.02 -4.73 -8.13
CA GLU A 124 8.13 -3.82 -7.83
C GLU A 124 9.31 -4.60 -7.20
N GLY A 125 9.03 -5.50 -6.27
CA GLY A 125 10.02 -6.40 -5.68
C GLY A 125 10.65 -7.35 -6.70
N GLU A 126 9.91 -7.83 -7.70
CA GLU A 126 10.50 -8.55 -8.84
C GLU A 126 11.40 -7.65 -9.69
N ALA A 127 11.02 -6.40 -9.94
CA ALA A 127 11.87 -5.45 -10.68
C ALA A 127 13.21 -5.23 -9.95
N ILE A 128 13.18 -4.98 -8.63
CA ILE A 128 14.38 -4.87 -7.79
C ILE A 128 15.18 -6.17 -7.81
N ALA A 129 14.50 -7.33 -7.80
CA ALA A 129 15.16 -8.63 -7.89
C ALA A 129 15.98 -8.76 -9.20
N PHE A 130 15.46 -8.26 -10.33
CA PHE A 130 16.19 -8.25 -11.60
C PHE A 130 17.32 -7.19 -11.66
N GLU A 131 17.20 -6.07 -10.97
CA GLU A 131 18.34 -5.15 -10.77
C GLU A 131 19.48 -5.82 -10.01
N VAL A 132 19.15 -6.58 -8.95
CA VAL A 132 20.13 -7.38 -8.19
C VAL A 132 20.79 -8.42 -9.08
N VAL A 133 20.02 -9.15 -9.88
CA VAL A 133 20.53 -10.13 -10.85
C VAL A 133 21.53 -9.48 -11.80
N GLU A 134 21.18 -8.32 -12.36
CA GLU A 134 22.04 -7.59 -13.29
C GLU A 134 23.35 -7.16 -12.63
N ILE A 135 23.29 -6.54 -11.45
CA ILE A 135 24.46 -6.05 -10.71
C ILE A 135 25.39 -7.21 -10.32
N VAL A 136 24.84 -8.31 -9.82
CA VAL A 136 25.65 -9.47 -9.38
C VAL A 136 26.27 -10.18 -10.58
N LYS A 137 25.53 -10.38 -11.69
CA LYS A 137 26.08 -11.03 -12.89
C LYS A 137 27.28 -10.31 -13.49
N ARG A 138 27.37 -8.99 -13.34
CA ARG A 138 28.54 -8.20 -13.78
C ARG A 138 29.84 -8.59 -13.06
N VAL A 139 29.75 -9.11 -11.82
CA VAL A 139 30.92 -9.50 -11.01
C VAL A 139 31.04 -11.00 -10.77
N ASN A 140 29.97 -11.75 -11.02
CA ASN A 140 29.91 -13.21 -10.91
C ASN A 140 28.91 -13.77 -11.94
N PRO A 141 29.35 -14.03 -13.18
CA PRO A 141 28.49 -14.53 -14.25
C PRO A 141 27.89 -15.93 -13.98
N HIS A 142 28.52 -16.72 -13.09
CA HIS A 142 28.10 -18.08 -12.75
C HIS A 142 27.17 -18.15 -11.54
N ALA A 143 26.80 -17.01 -10.94
CA ALA A 143 25.87 -16.96 -9.82
C ALA A 143 24.50 -17.55 -10.21
N THR A 144 23.96 -18.39 -9.33
CA THR A 144 22.60 -18.94 -9.47
C THR A 144 21.61 -18.08 -8.69
N PHE A 145 20.41 -17.89 -9.23
CA PHE A 145 19.39 -17.01 -8.63
C PHE A 145 18.10 -17.78 -8.36
N LYS A 146 17.60 -17.65 -7.13
CA LYS A 146 16.30 -18.19 -6.70
C LYS A 146 15.48 -17.09 -6.03
N ARG A 147 14.16 -17.25 -6.00
CA ARG A 147 13.21 -16.28 -5.47
C ARG A 147 12.44 -16.90 -4.30
N ALA A 148 12.51 -16.26 -3.13
CA ALA A 148 11.64 -16.56 -1.99
C ALA A 148 10.39 -15.69 -2.09
N TRP A 149 9.19 -16.25 -1.89
CA TRP A 149 7.93 -15.50 -1.98
C TRP A 149 7.10 -15.69 -0.72
N PHE A 150 6.86 -14.61 0.01
CA PHE A 150 6.22 -14.60 1.33
C PHE A 150 5.30 -13.39 1.46
N SER A 151 4.25 -13.51 2.26
CA SER A 151 3.24 -12.45 2.50
C SER A 151 3.32 -11.85 3.91
N ALA A 152 4.10 -12.46 4.81
CA ALA A 152 4.30 -12.00 6.17
C ALA A 152 5.69 -12.39 6.70
N LEU A 153 6.25 -11.56 7.58
CA LEU A 153 7.53 -11.83 8.25
C LEU A 153 7.37 -12.74 9.48
N THR A 154 6.66 -13.87 9.30
CA THR A 154 6.50 -14.89 10.34
C THR A 154 7.45 -16.05 10.13
N ARG A 155 7.77 -16.80 11.19
CA ARG A 155 8.63 -18.00 11.09
C ARG A 155 8.05 -19.01 10.11
N GLU A 156 6.75 -19.27 10.18
CA GLU A 156 6.05 -20.25 9.32
C GLU A 156 6.13 -19.86 7.84
N ASP A 157 5.79 -18.61 7.50
CA ASP A 157 5.75 -18.13 6.12
C ASP A 157 7.17 -18.05 5.50
N ILE A 158 8.15 -17.56 6.26
CA ILE A 158 9.55 -17.50 5.79
C ILE A 158 10.15 -18.90 5.62
N LEU A 159 9.91 -19.85 6.54
CA LEU A 159 10.43 -21.21 6.36
C LEU A 159 9.82 -21.87 5.12
N THR A 160 8.49 -21.75 4.95
CA THR A 160 7.76 -22.26 3.78
C THR A 160 8.28 -21.66 2.48
N ALA A 161 8.54 -20.34 2.45
CA ALA A 161 9.06 -19.66 1.27
C ALA A 161 10.48 -20.10 0.88
N PHE A 162 11.33 -20.43 1.87
CA PHE A 162 12.70 -20.90 1.63
C PHE A 162 12.78 -22.40 1.31
N GLU A 163 11.73 -23.17 1.62
CA GLU A 163 11.57 -24.55 1.17
C GLU A 163 11.02 -24.61 -0.27
N ASN A 164 10.14 -23.67 -0.63
CA ASN A 164 9.48 -23.60 -1.94
C ASN A 164 10.04 -22.47 -2.82
N LEU A 165 11.37 -22.43 -2.98
CA LEU A 165 12.02 -21.42 -3.82
C LEU A 165 11.63 -21.56 -5.29
N ARG A 166 11.36 -20.43 -5.95
CA ARG A 166 10.96 -20.36 -7.35
C ARG A 166 11.99 -19.63 -8.21
N LYS A 167 11.79 -19.61 -9.52
CA LYS A 167 12.55 -18.74 -10.43
C LYS A 167 11.99 -17.31 -10.38
N PRO A 168 12.85 -16.27 -10.38
CA PRO A 168 12.37 -14.89 -10.52
C PRO A 168 11.64 -14.73 -11.86
N ASN A 169 10.59 -13.90 -11.89
CA ASN A 169 9.70 -13.77 -13.04
C ASN A 169 10.06 -12.53 -13.89
N PRO A 170 10.69 -12.71 -15.08
CA PRO A 170 11.10 -11.58 -15.91
C PRO A 170 9.91 -10.78 -16.44
N LEU A 171 8.73 -11.40 -16.60
CA LEU A 171 7.54 -10.69 -17.09
C LEU A 171 7.04 -9.67 -16.06
N PHE A 172 7.16 -9.96 -14.77
CA PHE A 172 6.78 -9.02 -13.70
C PHE A 172 7.77 -7.86 -13.62
N ALA A 173 9.07 -8.12 -13.72
CA ALA A 173 10.08 -7.08 -13.79
C ALA A 173 9.90 -6.19 -15.04
N ASN A 174 9.68 -6.80 -16.20
CA ASN A 174 9.46 -6.08 -17.45
C ASN A 174 8.21 -5.18 -17.38
N LYS A 175 7.14 -5.60 -16.70
CA LYS A 175 5.97 -4.72 -16.45
C LYS A 175 6.36 -3.42 -15.77
N VAL A 176 7.21 -3.47 -14.74
CA VAL A 176 7.67 -2.27 -14.02
C VAL A 176 8.65 -1.47 -14.86
N PHE A 177 9.63 -2.11 -15.50
CA PHE A 177 10.59 -1.42 -16.36
C PHE A 177 9.92 -0.72 -17.54
N SER A 178 8.95 -1.37 -18.20
CA SER A 178 8.15 -0.74 -19.25
C SER A 178 7.37 0.47 -18.71
N ARG A 179 6.77 0.38 -17.52
CA ARG A 179 6.12 1.53 -16.87
C ARG A 179 7.11 2.68 -16.65
N MET A 180 8.29 2.40 -16.08
CA MET A 180 9.32 3.41 -15.82
C MET A 180 9.76 4.11 -17.11
N ILE A 181 9.99 3.35 -18.20
CA ILE A 181 10.34 3.87 -19.51
C ILE A 181 9.22 4.74 -20.08
N ILE A 182 7.96 4.26 -20.03
CA ILE A 182 6.80 5.02 -20.54
C ILE A 182 6.62 6.32 -19.76
N ASP A 183 6.68 6.26 -18.43
CA ASP A 183 6.53 7.43 -17.55
C ASP A 183 7.64 8.45 -17.80
N LEU A 184 8.89 8.00 -17.97
CA LEU A 184 10.03 8.86 -18.31
C LEU A 184 9.86 9.48 -19.69
N THR A 185 9.60 8.69 -20.72
CA THR A 185 9.54 9.15 -22.11
C THR A 185 8.39 10.13 -22.32
N ILE A 186 7.18 9.75 -21.94
CA ILE A 186 6.01 10.63 -22.07
C ILE A 186 6.16 11.84 -21.15
N GLY A 187 6.58 11.62 -19.90
CA GLY A 187 6.72 12.68 -18.91
C GLY A 187 7.73 13.73 -19.35
N ALA A 188 8.94 13.32 -19.74
CA ALA A 188 9.99 14.22 -20.19
C ALA A 188 9.60 14.96 -21.49
N ALA A 189 9.05 14.25 -22.49
CA ALA A 189 8.67 14.86 -23.77
C ALA A 189 7.60 15.95 -23.59
N PHE A 190 6.48 15.63 -22.93
CA PHE A 190 5.40 16.60 -22.76
C PHE A 190 5.75 17.71 -21.75
N THR A 191 6.49 17.41 -20.68
CA THR A 191 6.97 18.42 -19.73
C THR A 191 7.86 19.45 -20.43
N ARG A 192 8.82 18.98 -21.26
CA ARG A 192 9.68 19.86 -22.06
C ARG A 192 8.86 20.68 -23.04
N LEU A 193 7.94 20.05 -23.78
CA LEU A 193 7.07 20.73 -24.75
C LEU A 193 6.26 21.85 -24.10
N LEU A 194 5.53 21.56 -23.02
CA LEU A 194 4.67 22.52 -22.34
C LEU A 194 5.47 23.68 -21.75
N THR A 195 6.56 23.36 -21.06
CA THR A 195 7.43 24.36 -20.43
C THR A 195 8.02 25.31 -21.48
N LEU A 196 8.61 24.77 -22.55
CA LEU A 196 9.22 25.57 -23.62
C LEU A 196 8.18 26.38 -24.41
N ALA A 197 6.97 25.83 -24.63
CA ALA A 197 5.90 26.55 -25.32
C ALA A 197 5.44 27.79 -24.53
N VAL A 198 5.33 27.69 -23.21
CA VAL A 198 4.95 28.83 -22.35
C VAL A 198 6.05 29.86 -22.28
N GLU A 199 7.31 29.44 -22.11
CA GLU A 199 8.46 30.36 -22.04
C GLU A 199 8.69 31.14 -23.35
N ARG A 200 8.36 30.55 -24.51
CA ARG A 200 8.41 31.22 -25.82
C ARG A 200 7.39 32.38 -25.93
N ASN A 201 6.23 32.26 -25.28
CA ASN A 201 5.15 33.26 -25.33
C ASN A 201 5.34 34.44 -24.36
N ARG A 202 6.59 34.80 -24.03
CA ARG A 202 6.99 35.88 -23.10
C ARG A 202 6.50 35.71 -21.64
N PHE A 203 5.86 34.61 -21.30
CA PHE A 203 5.56 34.27 -19.92
C PHE A 203 6.74 33.49 -19.34
N LYS A 204 7.57 34.15 -18.53
CA LYS A 204 8.66 33.47 -17.82
C LYS A 204 8.08 32.79 -16.59
N LEU A 205 8.19 31.47 -16.53
CA LEU A 205 7.93 30.74 -15.30
C LEU A 205 8.92 31.22 -14.22
N PRO A 206 8.52 31.21 -12.93
CA PRO A 206 9.45 31.51 -11.85
C PRO A 206 10.68 30.60 -11.93
N ARG A 207 11.84 31.13 -11.52
CA ARG A 207 13.12 30.41 -11.63
C ARG A 207 13.02 29.06 -10.90
N GLY A 208 13.33 27.98 -11.61
CA GLY A 208 13.28 26.61 -11.08
C GLY A 208 11.90 25.95 -11.16
N MET A 209 10.88 26.63 -11.68
CA MET A 209 9.56 26.05 -11.94
C MET A 209 9.44 25.58 -13.40
N PHE A 210 8.68 24.51 -13.60
CA PHE A 210 8.35 23.95 -14.90
C PHE A 210 6.92 23.43 -14.87
N LEU A 211 6.32 23.25 -16.06
CA LEU A 211 5.00 22.64 -16.20
C LEU A 211 5.18 21.15 -16.44
N SER A 212 4.81 20.34 -15.46
CA SER A 212 4.95 18.89 -15.56
C SER A 212 3.73 18.25 -16.22
N TYR A 213 4.00 17.28 -17.09
CA TYR A 213 3.01 16.34 -17.59
C TYR A 213 3.38 14.93 -17.14
N GLY A 214 2.38 14.13 -16.82
CA GLY A 214 2.58 12.72 -16.54
C GLY A 214 1.32 11.94 -16.89
N PRO A 215 1.46 10.75 -17.48
CA PRO A 215 0.34 9.98 -18.03
C PRO A 215 -0.70 9.62 -16.97
N CYS A 216 -0.31 9.51 -15.70
CA CYS A 216 -1.23 9.29 -14.58
C CYS A 216 -1.53 10.58 -13.78
N GLN A 217 -0.54 11.45 -13.54
CA GLN A 217 -0.76 12.67 -12.73
C GLN A 217 -1.77 13.63 -13.37
N SER A 218 -1.75 13.76 -14.71
CA SER A 218 -2.57 14.73 -15.43
C SER A 218 -4.05 14.33 -15.45
N PRO A 219 -4.44 13.06 -15.73
CA PRO A 219 -5.81 12.60 -15.52
C PRO A 219 -6.30 12.72 -14.07
N VAL A 220 -5.45 12.48 -13.07
CA VAL A 220 -5.83 12.66 -11.65
C VAL A 220 -6.14 14.13 -11.34
N LEU A 221 -5.33 15.07 -11.84
CA LEU A 221 -5.62 16.50 -11.73
C LEU A 221 -6.94 16.86 -12.42
N PHE A 222 -7.22 16.27 -13.58
CA PHE A 222 -8.49 16.48 -14.28
C PHE A 222 -9.71 16.11 -13.43
N LEU A 223 -9.68 15.02 -12.65
CA LEU A 223 -10.79 14.66 -11.76
C LEU A 223 -11.08 15.76 -10.72
N VAL A 224 -10.03 16.39 -10.19
CA VAL A 224 -10.15 17.51 -9.22
C VAL A 224 -10.70 18.75 -9.90
N VAL A 225 -10.15 19.11 -11.06
CA VAL A 225 -10.60 20.27 -11.86
C VAL A 225 -12.05 20.09 -12.29
N LYS A 226 -12.44 18.90 -12.76
CA LYS A 226 -13.82 18.58 -13.12
C LYS A 226 -14.77 18.85 -11.96
N ARG A 227 -14.46 18.37 -10.75
CA ARG A 227 -15.29 18.64 -9.56
C ARG A 227 -15.30 20.12 -9.17
N ALA A 228 -14.21 20.85 -9.38
CA ALA A 228 -14.18 22.29 -9.14
C ALA A 228 -15.13 23.02 -10.10
N LEU A 229 -15.05 22.74 -11.40
CA LEU A 229 -15.94 23.30 -12.42
C LEU A 229 -17.40 22.90 -12.20
N GLU A 230 -17.69 21.67 -11.77
CA GLU A 230 -19.05 21.26 -11.38
C GLU A 230 -19.62 22.14 -10.26
N ARG A 231 -18.79 22.54 -9.28
CA ARG A 231 -19.21 23.43 -8.18
C ARG A 231 -19.36 24.88 -8.64
N GLU A 232 -18.44 25.38 -9.46
CA GLU A 232 -18.49 26.76 -9.99
C GLU A 232 -19.70 26.96 -10.90
N ASN A 233 -20.02 25.97 -11.72
CA ASN A 233 -21.17 25.99 -12.62
C ASN A 233 -22.48 25.54 -11.94
N PHE A 234 -22.47 25.22 -10.63
CA PHE A 234 -23.66 24.75 -9.93
C PHE A 234 -24.68 25.87 -9.76
N GLN A 235 -25.78 25.79 -10.51
CA GLN A 235 -26.90 26.72 -10.37
C GLN A 235 -27.86 26.24 -9.27
N LYS A 236 -27.84 26.93 -8.13
CA LYS A 236 -28.76 26.67 -7.01
C LYS A 236 -30.20 26.91 -7.47
N LYS A 237 -31.07 25.91 -7.30
CA LYS A 237 -32.52 26.04 -7.53
C LYS A 237 -33.25 26.04 -6.19
N LYS A 238 -34.09 27.06 -5.97
CA LYS A 238 -34.99 27.10 -4.82
C LYS A 238 -36.07 26.03 -5.01
N TYR A 239 -36.36 25.28 -3.96
CA TYR A 239 -37.50 24.38 -3.88
C TYR A 239 -38.10 24.49 -2.49
N TYR A 240 -39.37 24.16 -2.39
CA TYR A 240 -40.19 24.20 -1.19
C TYR A 240 -40.59 22.77 -0.86
N THR A 241 -40.59 22.46 0.43
CA THR A 241 -41.12 21.22 1.00
C THR A 241 -42.04 21.60 2.16
N LEU A 242 -43.07 20.81 2.40
CA LEU A 242 -44.02 21.04 3.49
C LEU A 242 -43.64 20.10 4.64
N ILE A 243 -43.61 20.64 5.84
CA ILE A 243 -43.28 19.91 7.06
C ILE A 243 -44.44 20.13 8.02
N ALA A 244 -45.10 19.05 8.42
CA ALA A 244 -46.12 19.05 9.46
C ALA A 244 -45.50 18.59 10.79
N LEU A 245 -45.85 19.28 11.87
CA LEU A 245 -45.52 18.89 13.24
C LEU A 245 -46.80 18.34 13.86
N ILE A 246 -46.77 17.08 14.27
CA ILE A 246 -47.94 16.35 14.77
C ILE A 246 -47.65 15.97 16.21
N GLU A 247 -48.46 16.42 17.16
CA GLU A 247 -48.31 16.05 18.56
C GLU A 247 -49.25 14.90 18.93
N LYS A 248 -48.72 13.86 19.56
CA LYS A 248 -49.52 12.79 20.16
C LYS A 248 -48.87 12.34 21.45
N GLU A 249 -49.65 12.33 22.54
CA GLU A 249 -49.21 11.87 23.87
C GLU A 249 -47.93 12.61 24.36
N GLY A 250 -47.82 13.90 24.07
CA GLY A 250 -46.67 14.74 24.43
C GLY A 250 -45.41 14.52 23.56
N ILE A 251 -45.51 13.69 22.51
CA ILE A 251 -44.42 13.47 21.54
C ILE A 251 -44.75 14.21 20.24
N VAL A 252 -43.81 15.03 19.76
CA VAL A 252 -43.91 15.75 18.48
C VAL A 252 -43.23 14.95 17.37
N TYR A 253 -44.01 14.56 16.37
CA TYR A 253 -43.58 13.89 15.15
C TYR A 253 -43.40 14.90 14.02
N LYS A 254 -42.31 14.78 13.26
CA LYS A 254 -42.07 15.58 12.06
C LYS A 254 -42.43 14.75 10.82
N ALA A 255 -43.52 15.12 10.14
CA ALA A 255 -43.91 14.53 8.86
C ALA A 255 -43.46 15.45 7.72
N GLU A 256 -42.69 14.91 6.77
CA GLU A 256 -42.23 15.62 5.57
C GLU A 256 -43.05 15.19 4.35
N TYR A 257 -43.39 16.15 3.49
CA TYR A 257 -44.11 15.90 2.25
C TYR A 257 -43.35 14.91 1.35
N THR A 258 -44.01 13.82 0.97
CA THR A 258 -43.40 12.71 0.21
C THR A 258 -43.53 12.84 -1.30
N GLY A 259 -44.18 13.89 -1.81
CA GLY A 259 -44.33 14.14 -3.25
C GLY A 259 -43.07 14.75 -3.89
N GLU A 260 -43.17 15.10 -5.17
CA GLU A 260 -42.08 15.78 -5.87
C GLU A 260 -41.75 17.14 -5.25
N LYS A 261 -40.48 17.56 -5.36
CA LYS A 261 -40.03 18.88 -4.90
C LYS A 261 -40.84 19.98 -5.58
N ILE A 262 -41.37 20.90 -4.77
CA ILE A 262 -42.20 22.00 -5.28
C ILE A 262 -41.27 23.17 -5.63
N TYR A 263 -41.13 23.51 -6.90
CA TYR A 263 -40.27 24.62 -7.33
C TYR A 263 -41.01 25.97 -7.39
N ASP A 264 -42.33 25.91 -7.52
CA ASP A 264 -43.20 27.07 -7.57
C ASP A 264 -43.62 27.50 -6.15
N LYS A 265 -43.36 28.76 -5.81
CA LYS A 265 -43.66 29.32 -4.49
C LYS A 265 -45.17 29.42 -4.24
N GLU A 266 -45.95 29.86 -5.22
CA GLU A 266 -47.39 30.05 -5.08
C GLU A 266 -48.10 28.70 -4.90
N LYS A 267 -47.66 27.68 -5.65
CA LYS A 267 -48.14 26.30 -5.48
C LYS A 267 -47.83 25.78 -4.07
N ALA A 268 -46.62 26.03 -3.56
CA ALA A 268 -46.23 25.63 -2.21
C ALA A 268 -47.07 26.35 -1.14
N GLU A 269 -47.29 27.66 -1.28
CA GLU A 269 -48.11 28.45 -0.36
C GLU A 269 -49.59 28.05 -0.39
N LYS A 270 -50.12 27.70 -1.56
CA LYS A 270 -51.49 27.20 -1.70
C LYS A 270 -51.67 25.88 -0.95
N LEU A 271 -50.78 24.91 -1.20
CA LEU A 271 -50.78 23.62 -0.51
C LEU A 271 -50.58 23.78 1.01
N TYR A 272 -49.70 24.69 1.42
CA TYR A 272 -49.52 25.03 2.83
C TYR A 272 -50.83 25.55 3.45
N LYS A 273 -51.52 26.49 2.80
CA LYS A 273 -52.79 27.04 3.29
C LYS A 273 -53.88 25.97 3.39
N GLU A 274 -53.97 25.09 2.40
CA GLU A 274 -54.90 23.96 2.40
C GLU A 274 -54.62 23.03 3.59
N LEU A 275 -53.38 22.56 3.76
CA LEU A 275 -53.00 21.63 4.82
C LEU A 275 -53.00 22.27 6.23
N SER A 276 -52.72 23.57 6.35
CA SER A 276 -52.69 24.26 7.66
C SER A 276 -54.05 24.34 8.35
N ARG A 277 -55.14 24.09 7.62
CA ARG A 277 -56.50 24.05 8.17
C ARG A 277 -56.84 22.71 8.82
N GLU A 278 -56.11 21.66 8.44
CA GLU A 278 -56.29 20.33 8.99
C GLU A 278 -55.72 20.26 10.41
N LYS A 279 -56.50 19.70 11.34
CA LYS A 279 -56.12 19.56 12.76
C LYS A 279 -55.79 18.12 13.14
N GLU A 280 -56.06 17.19 12.25
CA GLU A 280 -55.93 15.76 12.47
C GLU A 280 -55.07 15.17 11.36
N ALA A 281 -54.32 14.13 11.69
CA ALA A 281 -53.53 13.37 10.74
C ALA A 281 -53.84 11.89 10.93
N GLU A 282 -54.11 11.20 9.82
CA GLU A 282 -54.38 9.77 9.82
C GLU A 282 -53.12 8.97 9.47
N VAL A 283 -52.85 7.91 10.22
CA VAL A 283 -51.79 6.96 9.88
C VAL A 283 -52.29 6.03 8.78
N VAL A 284 -51.98 6.37 7.52
CA VAL A 284 -52.37 5.56 6.35
C VAL A 284 -51.64 4.22 6.30
N GLN A 285 -50.38 4.17 6.77
CA GLN A 285 -49.58 2.95 6.71
C GLN A 285 -48.43 2.95 7.73
N ALA A 286 -48.25 1.83 8.43
CA ALA A 286 -47.07 1.55 9.24
C ALA A 286 -46.30 0.35 8.64
N LYS A 287 -45.08 0.58 8.15
CA LYS A 287 -44.19 -0.48 7.62
C LYS A 287 -43.06 -0.74 8.60
N TYR A 288 -42.93 -1.98 9.03
CA TYR A 288 -41.81 -2.45 9.82
C TYR A 288 -40.92 -3.32 8.94
N SER A 289 -39.62 -3.02 8.93
CA SER A 289 -38.64 -3.85 8.24
C SER A 289 -37.47 -4.14 9.16
N LYS A 290 -37.05 -5.40 9.21
CA LYS A 290 -35.82 -5.77 9.88
C LYS A 290 -34.67 -5.44 8.93
N VAL A 291 -33.94 -4.39 9.23
CA VAL A 291 -32.72 -4.03 8.51
C VAL A 291 -31.56 -4.78 9.15
N SER A 292 -30.77 -5.50 8.35
CA SER A 292 -29.53 -6.12 8.78
C SER A 292 -28.35 -5.40 8.18
N VAL A 293 -27.39 -5.01 9.00
CA VAL A 293 -26.16 -4.35 8.55
C VAL A 293 -25.06 -5.40 8.53
N LYS A 294 -24.61 -5.77 7.34
CA LYS A 294 -23.54 -6.74 7.18
C LYS A 294 -22.22 -6.19 7.74
N PRO A 295 -21.38 -7.04 8.33
CA PRO A 295 -20.02 -6.65 8.70
C PRO A 295 -19.23 -6.26 7.45
N PRO A 296 -18.13 -5.52 7.62
CA PRO A 296 -17.31 -5.11 6.48
C PRO A 296 -16.61 -6.30 5.82
N ILE A 297 -16.20 -6.16 4.56
CA ILE A 297 -15.37 -7.15 3.86
C ILE A 297 -13.89 -7.07 4.31
N PRO A 298 -13.10 -8.12 4.07
CA PRO A 298 -11.65 -8.12 4.35
C PRO A 298 -10.95 -6.93 3.70
N LEU A 299 -9.93 -6.43 4.39
CA LEU A 299 -9.30 -5.15 4.06
C LEU A 299 -8.30 -5.30 2.92
N ASN A 300 -8.45 -4.52 1.85
CA ASN A 300 -7.42 -4.37 0.81
C ASN A 300 -6.73 -2.99 0.93
N THR A 301 -5.78 -2.69 0.04
CA THR A 301 -5.02 -1.42 0.09
C THR A 301 -5.90 -0.20 -0.12
N ILE A 302 -6.82 -0.24 -1.09
CA ILE A 302 -7.70 0.89 -1.43
C ILE A 302 -8.62 1.23 -0.26
N ASP A 303 -9.23 0.20 0.34
CA ASP A 303 -10.09 0.37 1.52
C ASP A 303 -9.29 0.89 2.71
N LEU A 304 -8.06 0.39 2.94
CA LEU A 304 -7.21 0.90 4.02
C LEU A 304 -6.91 2.39 3.83
N GLU A 305 -6.46 2.81 2.65
CA GLU A 305 -6.13 4.22 2.36
C GLU A 305 -7.36 5.12 2.49
N ARG A 306 -8.49 4.71 1.93
CA ARG A 306 -9.76 5.46 1.99
C ARG A 306 -10.27 5.58 3.43
N ASP A 307 -10.31 4.47 4.16
CA ASP A 307 -10.88 4.42 5.49
C ASP A 307 -9.97 5.16 6.50
N CYS A 308 -8.64 5.06 6.35
CA CYS A 308 -7.71 5.86 7.16
C CYS A 308 -7.82 7.36 6.86
N SER A 309 -8.02 7.75 5.61
CA SER A 309 -8.28 9.16 5.27
C SER A 309 -9.60 9.64 5.85
N LYS A 310 -10.65 8.82 5.78
CA LYS A 310 -12.01 9.18 6.24
C LYS A 310 -12.15 9.21 7.75
N PHE A 311 -11.62 8.20 8.45
CA PHE A 311 -11.87 7.97 9.88
C PHE A 311 -10.72 8.39 10.77
N LEU A 312 -9.47 8.41 10.27
CA LEU A 312 -8.28 8.66 11.08
C LEU A 312 -7.56 9.97 10.76
N ASP A 313 -8.00 10.67 9.71
CA ASP A 313 -7.35 11.88 9.16
C ASP A 313 -5.87 11.64 8.79
N ILE A 314 -5.61 10.51 8.11
CA ILE A 314 -4.27 10.14 7.64
C ILE A 314 -4.31 10.04 6.11
N ARG A 315 -3.45 10.82 5.44
CA ARG A 315 -3.36 10.85 3.97
C ARG A 315 -2.88 9.49 3.44
N ALA A 316 -3.41 9.06 2.29
CA ALA A 316 -3.10 7.78 1.64
C ALA A 316 -1.59 7.42 1.62
N LYS A 317 -0.73 8.33 1.12
CA LYS A 317 0.72 8.13 1.10
C LYS A 317 1.33 7.86 2.48
N GLU A 318 0.85 8.56 3.50
CA GLU A 318 1.31 8.35 4.89
C GLU A 318 0.76 7.04 5.44
N THR A 319 -0.52 6.72 5.18
CA THR A 319 -1.14 5.44 5.55
C THR A 319 -0.33 4.26 5.02
N LEU A 320 -0.02 4.23 3.73
CA LEU A 320 0.72 3.12 3.12
C LEU A 320 2.15 3.03 3.66
N SER A 321 2.83 4.17 3.85
CA SER A 321 4.17 4.20 4.45
C SER A 321 4.19 3.66 5.89
N LEU A 322 3.18 3.99 6.70
CA LEU A 322 3.06 3.48 8.06
C LEU A 322 2.64 2.00 8.07
N ALA A 323 1.75 1.57 7.18
CA ALA A 323 1.37 0.17 7.01
C ALA A 323 2.59 -0.70 6.62
N GLU A 324 3.44 -0.23 5.70
CA GLU A 324 4.71 -0.90 5.38
C GLU A 324 5.62 -1.05 6.60
N LYS A 325 5.70 -0.03 7.47
CA LYS A 325 6.46 -0.12 8.71
C LYS A 325 5.86 -1.17 9.66
N LEU A 326 4.54 -1.23 9.78
CA LEU A 326 3.85 -2.25 10.58
C LEU A 326 4.16 -3.66 10.05
N TYR A 327 4.11 -3.86 8.73
CA TYR A 327 4.49 -5.11 8.07
C TYR A 327 5.95 -5.50 8.34
N GLN A 328 6.88 -4.55 8.19
CA GLN A 328 8.32 -4.78 8.47
C GLN A 328 8.59 -5.14 9.94
N HIS A 329 7.70 -4.76 10.86
CA HIS A 329 7.76 -5.15 12.27
C HIS A 329 6.98 -6.45 12.57
N GLY A 330 6.45 -7.12 11.55
CA GLY A 330 5.68 -8.36 11.66
C GLY A 330 4.33 -8.17 12.38
N LEU A 331 3.75 -6.97 12.34
CA LEU A 331 2.48 -6.67 13.03
C LEU A 331 1.26 -6.92 12.15
N ILE A 332 1.39 -6.72 10.84
CA ILE A 332 0.33 -6.94 9.84
C ILE A 332 0.88 -7.71 8.63
N SER A 333 0.00 -8.30 7.83
CA SER A 333 0.35 -8.88 6.53
C SER A 333 0.75 -7.78 5.53
N TYR A 334 1.29 -8.20 4.39
CA TYR A 334 1.74 -7.28 3.34
C TYR A 334 0.62 -6.29 2.91
N PRO A 335 0.84 -4.96 3.00
CA PRO A 335 -0.22 -3.97 2.91
C PRO A 335 -0.55 -3.52 1.48
N ARG A 336 0.05 -4.15 0.46
CA ARG A 336 -0.15 -3.87 -0.97
C ARG A 336 -0.79 -5.09 -1.62
N THR A 337 -2.12 -5.15 -1.54
CA THR A 337 -2.93 -6.26 -2.05
C THR A 337 -4.29 -5.74 -2.52
N GLU A 338 -4.82 -6.35 -3.57
CA GLU A 338 -6.18 -6.13 -4.03
C GLU A 338 -7.16 -7.13 -3.42
N THR A 339 -6.64 -8.17 -2.76
CA THR A 339 -7.41 -9.32 -2.27
C THR A 339 -8.35 -8.95 -1.13
N THR A 340 -9.60 -9.35 -1.27
CA THR A 340 -10.69 -9.17 -0.28
C THR A 340 -11.29 -10.52 0.16
N ILE A 341 -10.55 -11.61 -0.04
CA ILE A 341 -10.95 -12.98 0.29
C ILE A 341 -9.82 -13.65 1.09
N TYR A 342 -10.10 -14.12 2.32
CA TYR A 342 -9.11 -14.90 3.07
C TYR A 342 -8.87 -16.27 2.40
N PRO A 343 -7.61 -16.69 2.20
CA PRO A 343 -7.34 -18.00 1.62
C PRO A 343 -7.69 -19.11 2.62
N PRO A 344 -8.15 -20.29 2.15
CA PRO A 344 -8.53 -21.40 3.03
C PRO A 344 -7.38 -21.91 3.93
N THR A 345 -6.14 -21.70 3.52
CA THR A 345 -4.92 -22.06 4.27
C THR A 345 -4.71 -21.18 5.50
N LEU A 346 -5.36 -20.01 5.59
CA LEU A 346 -5.19 -19.08 6.70
C LEU A 346 -6.08 -19.47 7.88
N ASN A 347 -5.46 -19.88 8.99
CA ASN A 347 -6.20 -20.25 10.20
C ASN A 347 -6.70 -19.00 10.97
N LEU A 348 -7.86 -18.50 10.57
CA LEU A 348 -8.48 -17.28 11.14
C LEU A 348 -8.76 -17.41 12.64
N ARG A 349 -9.15 -18.60 13.12
CA ARG A 349 -9.37 -18.87 14.55
C ARG A 349 -8.09 -18.72 15.35
N LYS A 350 -6.98 -19.29 14.85
CA LYS A 350 -5.64 -19.16 15.47
C LYS A 350 -5.24 -17.69 15.54
N ILE A 351 -5.43 -16.92 14.47
CA ILE A 351 -5.10 -15.49 14.44
C ILE A 351 -5.96 -14.70 15.45
N ALA A 352 -7.27 -14.90 15.45
CA ALA A 352 -8.17 -14.25 16.41
C ALA A 352 -7.79 -14.60 17.86
N SER A 353 -7.40 -15.86 18.13
CA SER A 353 -7.00 -16.31 19.46
C SER A 353 -5.79 -15.58 20.04
N LEU A 354 -4.91 -15.01 19.20
CA LEU A 354 -3.78 -14.19 19.66
C LEU A 354 -4.24 -12.93 20.41
N PHE A 355 -5.47 -12.49 20.17
CA PHE A 355 -6.04 -11.27 20.74
C PHE A 355 -6.93 -11.52 21.95
N SER A 356 -7.14 -12.78 22.37
CA SER A 356 -8.01 -13.14 23.51
C SER A 356 -7.54 -12.56 24.85
N SER A 357 -6.23 -12.40 25.02
CA SER A 357 -5.60 -11.82 26.22
C SER A 357 -5.37 -10.31 26.11
N HIS A 358 -5.70 -9.67 24.98
CA HIS A 358 -5.50 -8.24 24.81
C HIS A 358 -6.57 -7.45 25.60
N PRO A 359 -6.24 -6.44 26.43
CA PRO A 359 -7.21 -5.76 27.28
C PRO A 359 -8.41 -5.16 26.54
N ILE A 360 -8.17 -4.62 25.33
CA ILE A 360 -9.21 -3.97 24.52
C ILE A 360 -10.03 -4.96 23.68
N TYR A 361 -9.39 -5.98 23.10
CA TYR A 361 -10.03 -6.86 22.11
C TYR A 361 -10.48 -8.18 22.73
N GLY A 362 -9.81 -8.61 23.79
CA GLY A 362 -9.98 -9.90 24.45
C GLY A 362 -11.40 -10.22 24.88
N PRO A 363 -12.13 -9.29 25.52
CA PRO A 363 -13.53 -9.52 25.87
C PRO A 363 -14.41 -9.83 24.65
N TYR A 364 -14.24 -9.09 23.55
CA TYR A 364 -15.00 -9.30 22.32
C TYR A 364 -14.58 -10.59 21.61
N VAL A 365 -13.27 -10.85 21.49
CA VAL A 365 -12.74 -12.07 20.88
C VAL A 365 -13.25 -13.31 21.62
N SER A 366 -13.15 -13.30 22.94
CA SER A 366 -13.51 -14.47 23.76
C SER A 366 -15.01 -14.72 23.73
N SER A 367 -15.85 -13.69 23.83
CA SER A 367 -17.31 -13.86 23.90
C SER A 367 -18.01 -13.96 22.54
N GLN A 368 -17.54 -13.24 21.51
CA GLN A 368 -18.24 -13.13 20.24
C GLN A 368 -17.61 -13.95 19.11
N ILE A 369 -16.31 -14.24 19.17
CA ILE A 369 -15.62 -14.90 18.05
C ILE A 369 -15.26 -16.34 18.40
N LEU A 370 -14.58 -16.57 19.53
CA LEU A 370 -14.07 -17.90 19.87
C LEU A 370 -15.15 -18.88 20.33
N LEU A 371 -16.27 -18.40 20.87
CA LEU A 371 -17.43 -19.25 21.22
C LEU A 371 -18.18 -19.81 20.00
N LYS A 372 -18.01 -19.21 18.82
CA LYS A 372 -18.67 -19.71 17.61
C LYS A 372 -18.16 -21.11 17.27
N PRO A 373 -19.02 -22.09 16.95
CA PRO A 373 -18.57 -23.42 16.51
C PRO A 373 -17.81 -23.33 15.18
N VAL A 374 -18.31 -22.51 14.25
CA VAL A 374 -17.70 -22.26 12.94
C VAL A 374 -17.53 -20.76 12.75
N ILE A 375 -16.33 -20.35 12.32
CA ILE A 375 -16.04 -18.95 11.95
C ILE A 375 -16.13 -18.85 10.43
N VAL A 376 -17.10 -18.09 9.95
CA VAL A 376 -17.27 -17.78 8.52
C VAL A 376 -16.97 -16.30 8.32
N PRO A 377 -15.84 -15.93 7.69
CA PRO A 377 -15.54 -14.54 7.43
C PRO A 377 -16.46 -13.98 6.33
N THR A 378 -16.69 -12.67 6.36
CA THR A 378 -17.15 -11.94 5.18
C THR A 378 -16.12 -12.06 4.03
N LYS A 379 -16.59 -11.88 2.79
CA LYS A 379 -15.72 -11.90 1.60
C LYS A 379 -16.15 -10.84 0.59
N GLY A 380 -15.17 -10.23 -0.06
CA GLY A 380 -15.37 -9.41 -1.24
C GLY A 380 -15.37 -10.25 -2.51
N ARG A 381 -14.90 -9.65 -3.61
CA ARG A 381 -14.87 -10.28 -4.95
C ARG A 381 -13.47 -10.42 -5.53
N ASP A 382 -12.51 -9.66 -5.01
CA ASP A 382 -11.20 -9.48 -5.62
C ASP A 382 -10.16 -10.39 -4.96
N ASP A 383 -9.25 -10.94 -5.76
CA ASP A 383 -8.16 -11.83 -5.36
C ASP A 383 -7.01 -11.70 -6.36
N ASP A 384 -5.90 -11.11 -5.92
CA ASP A 384 -4.69 -10.90 -6.73
C ASP A 384 -3.86 -12.18 -6.94
N LYS A 385 -4.26 -13.29 -6.31
CA LYS A 385 -3.56 -14.60 -6.33
C LYS A 385 -2.13 -14.55 -5.79
N ALA A 386 -1.74 -13.47 -5.11
CA ALA A 386 -0.41 -13.25 -4.59
C ALA A 386 -0.41 -13.14 -3.06
N HIS A 387 -1.33 -12.33 -2.52
CA HIS A 387 -1.39 -11.97 -1.12
C HIS A 387 -2.79 -12.20 -0.53
N PRO A 388 -2.88 -12.62 0.74
CA PRO A 388 -4.13 -12.53 1.49
C PRO A 388 -4.50 -11.05 1.74
N PRO A 389 -5.73 -10.76 2.21
CA PRO A 389 -6.10 -9.42 2.65
C PRO A 389 -5.15 -8.87 3.72
N ILE A 390 -5.27 -7.58 4.03
CA ILE A 390 -4.54 -6.95 5.14
C ILE A 390 -5.17 -7.42 6.46
N TYR A 391 -4.40 -8.13 7.29
CA TYR A 391 -4.85 -8.66 8.58
C TYR A 391 -3.73 -8.59 9.63
N PRO A 392 -4.06 -8.62 10.94
CA PRO A 392 -3.05 -8.57 11.97
C PRO A 392 -2.33 -9.91 12.14
N ILE A 393 -1.01 -9.87 12.28
CA ILE A 393 -0.15 -11.05 12.40
C ILE A 393 0.21 -11.34 13.85
N LYS A 394 0.35 -10.30 14.67
CA LYS A 394 0.83 -10.41 16.04
C LYS A 394 0.02 -9.51 16.96
N SER A 395 -0.40 -10.04 18.10
CA SER A 395 -1.00 -9.27 19.18
C SER A 395 0.09 -8.55 20.00
N VAL A 396 -0.02 -7.23 20.05
CA VAL A 396 0.83 -6.33 20.86
C VAL A 396 -0.04 -5.26 21.50
N GLN A 397 0.40 -4.74 22.64
CA GLN A 397 -0.25 -3.59 23.28
C GLN A 397 -0.16 -2.35 22.38
N LEU A 398 -1.22 -1.54 22.34
CA LEU A 398 -1.23 -0.31 21.55
C LEU A 398 -0.11 0.66 21.95
N ASP A 399 0.24 0.72 23.23
CA ASP A 399 1.34 1.56 23.71
C ASP A 399 2.71 1.14 23.18
N TYR A 400 2.92 -0.15 22.92
CA TYR A 400 4.13 -0.61 22.26
C TYR A 400 4.22 -0.03 20.84
N VAL A 401 3.15 -0.17 20.05
CA VAL A 401 3.11 0.36 18.68
C VAL A 401 3.28 1.89 18.68
N ARG A 402 2.63 2.59 19.61
CA ARG A 402 2.75 4.04 19.75
C ARG A 402 4.18 4.47 20.05
N LYS A 403 4.88 3.80 20.98
CA LYS A 403 6.27 4.12 21.35
C LYS A 403 7.27 3.79 20.23
N THR A 404 7.05 2.69 19.49
CA THR A 404 7.99 2.23 18.46
C THR A 404 7.78 2.92 17.10
N LEU A 405 6.53 3.16 16.70
CA LEU A 405 6.15 3.59 15.35
C LEU A 405 5.33 4.88 15.29
N GLY A 406 4.96 5.45 16.45
CA GLY A 406 4.21 6.69 16.57
C GLY A 406 2.69 6.51 16.62
N GLY A 407 2.00 7.58 17.00
CA GLY A 407 0.54 7.55 17.25
C GLY A 407 -0.30 7.20 16.02
N LYS A 408 0.08 7.67 14.83
CA LYS A 408 -0.63 7.35 13.58
C LYS A 408 -0.50 5.88 13.20
N ALA A 409 0.68 5.27 13.34
CA ALA A 409 0.87 3.84 13.12
C ALA A 409 0.06 3.00 14.12
N CYS A 410 -0.01 3.44 15.37
CA CYS A 410 -0.87 2.82 16.39
C CYS A 410 -2.35 2.84 15.99
N LYS A 411 -2.87 3.97 15.46
CA LYS A 411 -4.25 4.07 14.97
C LYS A 411 -4.50 3.12 13.79
N ILE A 412 -3.57 3.05 12.84
CA ILE A 412 -3.68 2.15 11.68
C ILE A 412 -3.69 0.69 12.13
N TYR A 413 -2.79 0.29 13.04
CA TYR A 413 -2.77 -1.06 13.59
C TYR A 413 -4.09 -1.40 14.31
N ASP A 414 -4.59 -0.51 15.17
CA ASP A 414 -5.90 -0.69 15.83
C ASP A 414 -7.04 -0.87 14.81
N TYR A 415 -7.04 -0.06 13.74
CA TYR A 415 -8.01 -0.19 12.65
C TYR A 415 -7.93 -1.55 11.96
N VAL A 416 -6.73 -2.01 11.60
CA VAL A 416 -6.53 -3.32 10.96
C VAL A 416 -7.02 -4.46 11.86
N VAL A 417 -6.72 -4.41 13.17
CA VAL A 417 -7.19 -5.42 14.13
C VAL A 417 -8.72 -5.42 14.21
N ARG A 418 -9.34 -4.24 14.42
CA ARG A 418 -10.80 -4.12 14.51
C ARG A 418 -11.51 -4.55 13.23
N ARG A 419 -10.97 -4.16 12.07
CA ARG A 419 -11.50 -4.54 10.75
C ARG A 419 -11.44 -6.06 10.56
N PHE A 420 -10.33 -6.69 10.89
CA PHE A 420 -10.20 -8.15 10.86
C PHE A 420 -11.24 -8.83 11.77
N LEU A 421 -11.33 -8.43 13.04
CA LEU A 421 -12.28 -9.03 13.97
C LEU A 421 -13.74 -8.85 13.50
N ALA A 422 -14.09 -7.67 12.98
CA ALA A 422 -15.41 -7.41 12.43
C ALA A 422 -15.76 -8.31 11.24
N THR A 423 -14.79 -8.70 10.41
CA THR A 423 -15.05 -9.64 9.30
C THR A 423 -15.49 -11.03 9.79
N LEU A 424 -15.20 -11.38 11.05
CA LEU A 424 -15.56 -12.66 11.68
C LEU A 424 -16.86 -12.58 12.49
N SER A 425 -17.42 -11.38 12.64
CA SER A 425 -18.61 -11.10 13.43
C SER A 425 -19.90 -11.40 12.67
N ASP A 426 -21.01 -11.52 13.41
CA ASP A 426 -22.33 -11.64 12.78
C ASP A 426 -22.86 -10.27 12.36
N PRO A 427 -23.79 -10.20 11.39
CA PRO A 427 -24.48 -8.96 11.05
C PRO A 427 -25.18 -8.34 12.26
N ALA A 428 -25.20 -7.00 12.32
CA ALA A 428 -25.95 -6.23 13.30
C ALA A 428 -27.43 -6.12 12.93
#